data_AF-A0A8T3QJL4-F1
#
_entry.id   AF-A0A8T3QJL4-F1
#
_cell.length_a   1.000
_cell.length_b   1.000
_cell.length_c   1.000
_cell.angle_alpha   90.00
_cell.angle_beta   90.00
_cell.angle_gamma   90.00
#
_symmetry.space_group_name_H-M   'P 1'
#
loop_
_entity.id
_entity.type
_entity.pdbx_description
1 polymer ?
#
loop_
_entity_poly.entity_id
_entity_poly.type
_entity_poly.pdbx_seq_one_letter_code
_entity_poly.pdbx_strand_id
1 'polypeptide(L)' 'MELPGEPPFAIRARLLTPLDGGGTRHEPDALVEVDAGGRITFAGAAGDRPAEAAVAIDLRPWVV' A
#
# COMPACT_ATOMS: atom_id res chain seq x y z
N MET A 1 10.68 -9.32 -8.72
CA MET A 1 10.22 -7.98 -8.33
C MET A 1 10.73 -7.73 -6.93
N GLU A 2 11.42 -6.62 -6.70
CA GLU A 2 12.12 -6.37 -5.44
C GLU A 2 11.28 -5.47 -4.53
N LEU A 3 11.28 -5.78 -3.22
CA LEU A 3 10.70 -4.91 -2.20
C LEU A 3 11.57 -3.64 -2.08
N PRO A 4 10.97 -2.46 -1.87
CA PRO A 4 11.76 -1.28 -1.50
C PRO A 4 12.52 -1.55 -0.20
N GLY A 5 13.84 -1.34 -0.24
CA GLY A 5 14.75 -1.60 0.88
C GLY A 5 14.84 -0.48 1.91
N GLU A 6 14.40 0.73 1.56
CA GLU A 6 14.45 1.91 2.42
C GLU A 6 13.29 2.90 2.12
N PRO A 7 12.78 3.65 3.12
CA PRO A 7 11.86 4.75 2.91
C PRO A 7 12.55 5.99 2.31
N PRO A 8 11.81 6.92 1.65
CA PRO A 8 10.37 6.86 1.38
C PRO A 8 10.01 5.96 0.20
N PHE A 9 8.81 5.39 0.20
CA PHE A 9 8.31 4.63 -0.94
C PHE A 9 6.78 4.63 -1.02
N ALA A 10 6.26 4.34 -2.20
CA ALA A 10 4.87 4.03 -2.44
C ALA A 10 4.76 2.68 -3.15
N ILE A 11 3.85 1.82 -2.67
CA ILE A 11 3.59 0.50 -3.26
C ILE A 11 2.11 0.35 -3.62
N ARG A 12 1.84 -0.32 -4.73
CA ARG A 12 0.49 -0.73 -5.13
C ARG A 12 0.37 -2.24 -5.00
N ALA A 13 -0.55 -2.69 -4.16
CA ALA A 13 -0.63 -4.10 -3.75
C ALA A 13 -2.04 -4.50 -3.36
N ARG A 14 -2.25 -5.79 -3.07
CA ARG A 14 -3.42 -6.24 -2.33
C ARG A 14 -3.16 -6.02 -0.84
N LEU A 15 -4.07 -5.35 -0.13
CA LEU A 15 -3.95 -5.09 1.31
C LEU A 15 -4.94 -5.95 2.10
N LEU A 16 -4.40 -6.64 3.10
CA LEU A 16 -5.14 -7.37 4.13
C LEU A 16 -4.75 -6.79 5.48
N THR A 17 -5.68 -6.15 6.20
CA THR A 17 -5.37 -5.53 7.49
C THR A 17 -6.48 -5.77 8.51
N PRO A 18 -6.16 -6.09 9.77
CA PRO A 18 -7.16 -6.11 10.83
C PRO A 18 -7.76 -4.72 11.03
N LEU A 19 -9.02 -4.69 11.48
CA LEU A 19 -9.71 -3.48 11.94
C LEU A 19 -9.76 -3.44 13.46
N ASP A 20 -9.88 -2.23 14.02
CA ASP A 20 -9.93 -1.96 15.46
C ASP A 20 -11.12 -2.62 16.17
N GLY A 21 -12.29 -2.66 15.53
CA GLY A 21 -13.50 -3.33 15.99
C GLY A 21 -13.52 -4.84 15.78
N GLY A 22 -12.41 -5.43 15.35
CA GLY A 22 -12.33 -6.80 14.87
C GLY A 22 -12.71 -6.94 13.40
N GLY A 23 -12.42 -8.12 12.83
CA GLY A 23 -12.53 -8.37 11.39
C GLY A 23 -11.33 -7.86 10.60
N THR A 24 -11.42 -7.98 9.28
CA THR A 24 -10.31 -7.71 8.36
C THR A 24 -10.81 -6.93 7.15
N ARG A 25 -10.12 -5.84 6.80
CA ARG A 25 -10.30 -5.16 5.52
C ARG A 25 -9.50 -5.89 4.45
N HIS A 26 -10.19 -6.22 3.35
CA HIS A 26 -9.58 -6.68 2.10
C HIS A 26 -9.70 -5.58 1.06
N GLU A 27 -8.57 -5.03 0.62
CA GLU A 27 -8.51 -4.08 -0.48
C GLU A 27 -7.73 -4.73 -1.64
N PRO A 28 -8.40 -5.12 -2.75
CA PRO A 28 -7.75 -5.81 -3.87
C PRO A 28 -6.75 -4.93 -4.64
N ASP A 29 -6.92 -3.61 -4.59
CA ASP A 29 -6.08 -2.65 -5.29
C ASP A 29 -5.76 -1.45 -4.40
N ALA A 30 -4.85 -1.68 -3.46
CA ALA A 30 -4.46 -0.71 -2.46
C ALA A 30 -3.21 0.08 -2.89
N LEU A 31 -3.16 1.33 -2.44
CA LEU A 31 -1.93 2.13 -2.38
C LEU A 31 -1.51 2.24 -0.90
N VAL A 32 -0.22 2.03 -0.65
CA VAL A 32 0.42 2.30 0.64
C VAL A 32 1.58 3.25 0.42
N GLU A 33 1.58 4.35 1.16
CA GLU A 33 2.63 5.37 1.12
C GLU A 33 3.36 5.44 2.46
N VAL A 34 4.68 5.44 2.39
CA VAL A 34 5.57 5.51 3.54
C VAL A 34 6.47 6.74 3.39
N ASP A 35 6.44 7.62 4.39
CA ASP A 35 7.29 8.81 4.42
C ASP A 35 8.76 8.48 4.71
N ALA A 36 9.64 9.48 4.62
CA ALA A 36 11.08 9.32 4.86
C ALA A 36 11.41 8.92 6.31
N GLY A 37 10.48 9.09 7.25
CA GLY A 37 10.61 8.63 8.64
C GLY A 37 10.14 7.19 8.83
N GLY A 38 9.73 6.49 7.77
CA GLY A 38 9.21 5.13 7.83
C GLY A 38 7.77 5.03 8.34
N ARG A 39 6.99 6.12 8.34
CA ARG A 39 5.59 6.11 8.79
C ARG A 39 4.65 5.93 7.62
N ILE A 40 3.62 5.11 7.80
CA ILE A 40 2.52 4.99 6.84
C ILE A 40 1.73 6.31 6.88
N THR A 41 1.73 7.04 5.77
CA THR A 41 0.97 8.29 5.61
C THR A 41 -0.34 8.06 4.87
N PHE A 42 -0.45 6.94 4.15
CA PHE A 42 -1.67 6.51 3.48
C PHE A 42 -1.71 4.98 3.36
N ALA A 43 -2.90 4.41 3.58
CA ALA A 43 -3.23 3.02 3.27
C ALA A 43 -4.71 2.94 2.89
N GLY A 44 -5.01 2.81 1.61
CA GLY A 44 -6.37 2.90 1.08
C GLY A 44 -6.47 2.41 -0.35
N ALA A 45 -7.62 2.63 -0.98
CA ALA A 45 -7.81 2.22 -2.36
C ALA A 45 -6.91 3.07 -3.28
N ALA A 46 -6.27 2.45 -4.26
CA ALA A 46 -5.45 3.18 -5.23
C ALA A 46 -6.26 4.24 -6.00
N GLY A 47 -7.57 4.01 -6.16
CA GLY A 47 -8.50 4.95 -6.78
C GLY A 47 -8.69 6.26 -5.99
N ASP A 48 -8.38 6.28 -4.69
CA ASP A 48 -8.46 7.49 -3.86
C ASP A 48 -7.29 8.46 -4.15
N ARG A 49 -6.19 7.95 -4.73
CA ARG A 49 -4.94 8.69 -5.04
C ARG A 49 -4.35 8.26 -6.39
N PRO A 50 -5.00 8.62 -7.51
CA PRO A 50 -4.66 8.08 -8.82
C PRO A 50 -3.30 8.52 -9.35
N ALA A 51 -2.81 9.72 -8.98
CA ALA A 51 -1.53 10.23 -9.45
C ALA A 51 -0.36 9.50 -8.78
N GLU A 52 -0.46 9.30 -7.47
CA GLU A 52 0.50 8.57 -6.65
C GLU A 52 0.50 7.08 -7.02
N ALA A 53 -0.69 6.49 -7.21
CA ALA A 53 -0.83 5.11 -7.63
C ALA A 53 -0.26 4.81 -9.03
N ALA A 54 -0.15 5.81 -9.91
CA ALA A 54 0.42 5.65 -11.25
C ALA A 54 1.96 5.52 -11.24
N VAL A 55 2.62 6.02 -10.19
CA VAL A 55 4.08 5.99 -10.05
C VAL A 55 4.56 5.06 -8.93
N ALA A 56 3.63 4.48 -8.18
CA ALA A 56 3.93 3.50 -7.13
C ALA A 56 4.55 2.22 -7.71
N ILE A 57 5.38 1.56 -6.90
CA ILE A 57 5.95 0.26 -7.22
C ILE A 57 4.78 -0.75 -7.25
N ASP A 58 4.44 -1.27 -8.43
CA ASP A 58 3.34 -2.22 -8.57
C ASP A 58 3.81 -3.60 -8.16
N LEU A 59 3.29 -4.06 -7.02
CA LEU A 59 3.59 -5.33 -6.41
C LEU A 59 2.55 -6.41 -6.72
N ARG A 60 1.50 -6.11 -7.48
CA ARG A 60 0.44 -7.08 -7.76
C ARG A 60 0.92 -8.15 -8.77
N PRO A 61 0.50 -9.42 -8.63
CA PRO A 61 -0.28 -9.97 -7.52
C PRO A 61 0.66 -10.50 -6.41
N TRP A 62 1.10 -9.68 -5.46
CA TRP A 62 1.81 -10.22 -4.31
C TRP A 62 0.84 -10.93 -3.38
N VAL A 63 1.08 -12.23 -3.25
CA VAL A 63 0.47 -13.10 -2.26
C VAL A 63 1.61 -13.51 -1.33
N VAL A 64 1.50 -13.18 -0.04
CA VAL A 64 2.40 -13.67 1.03
C VAL A 64 1.66 -14.75 1.80
#